data_AF-A0A7C6UIR1-F1
#
_entry.id   AF-A0A7C6UIR1-F1
#
_cell.length_a   1.000
_cell.length_b   1.000
_cell.length_c   1.000
_cell.angle_alpha   90.00
_cell.angle_beta   90.00
_cell.angle_gamma   90.00
#
_symmetry.space_group_name_H-M   'P 1'
#
loop_
_entity.id
_entity.type
_entity.pdbx_description
1 polymer ?
#
loop_
_entity_poly.entity_id
_entity_poly.type
_entity_poly.pdbx_seq_one_letter_code
_entity_poly.pdbx_strand_id
1 'polypeptide(L)' 'MIDDEIRIGKPFKIEGRSFYPLVKIFHWKGDHAESYSLSPVALLVLEGQMKYLIPLAEIGSSQELLDLVSI' A
#
# COMPACT_ATOMS: atom_id res chain seq x y z
N MET A 1 9.93 21.85 1.28
CA MET A 1 10.34 20.71 2.11
C MET A 1 9.76 19.44 1.51
N ILE A 2 10.57 18.39 1.40
CA ILE A 2 10.13 17.07 0.92
C ILE A 2 10.34 16.10 2.07
N ASP A 3 9.30 15.36 2.42
CA ASP A 3 9.34 14.33 3.45
C ASP A 3 8.65 13.06 2.93
N ASP A 4 9.13 11.92 3.40
CA ASP A 4 8.54 10.62 3.09
C ASP A 4 8.48 9.70 4.30
N GLU A 5 7.29 9.17 4.56
CA GLU A 5 7.07 8.23 5.65
C GLU A 5 6.26 7.02 5.19
N ILE A 6 6.49 5.88 5.84
CA ILE A 6 5.67 4.67 5.64
C ILE A 6 4.70 4.55 6.80
N ARG A 7 3.41 4.44 6.48
CA ARG A 7 2.34 4.24 7.45
C ARG A 7 1.64 2.90 7.22
N ILE A 8 1.11 2.36 8.31
CA ILE A 8 0.25 1.18 8.27
C ILE A 8 -1.20 1.66 8.06
N GLY A 9 -1.80 1.24 6.97
CA GLY A 9 -3.20 1.50 6.64
C GLY A 9 -4.18 0.65 7.45
N LYS A 10 -5.48 0.84 7.17
CA LYS A 10 -6.53 0.08 7.84
C LYS A 10 -6.42 -1.41 7.51
N PRO A 11 -6.42 -2.31 8.52
CA PRO A 11 -6.34 -3.73 8.25
C PRO A 11 -7.65 -4.29 7.68
N PHE A 12 -7.52 -5.36 6.90
CA PHE A 12 -8.65 -6.15 6.38
C PHE A 12 -8.37 -7.65 6.56
N LYS A 13 -9.43 -8.47 6.50
CA LYS A 13 -9.34 -9.92 6.74
C LYS A 13 -9.90 -10.71 5.56
N ILE A 14 -9.19 -11.75 5.16
CA ILE A 14 -9.60 -12.72 4.14
C ILE A 14 -9.21 -14.11 4.63
N GLU A 15 -10.17 -15.04 4.71
CA GLU A 15 -9.92 -16.46 5.01
C GLU A 15 -9.02 -16.71 6.23
N GLY A 16 -9.25 -15.98 7.33
CA GLY A 16 -8.48 -16.14 8.57
C GLY A 16 -7.12 -15.43 8.58
N ARG A 17 -6.70 -14.80 7.47
CA ARG A 17 -5.51 -13.96 7.37
C ARG A 17 -5.86 -12.51 7.65
N SER A 18 -4.98 -11.78 8.33
CA SER A 18 -5.09 -10.33 8.52
C SER A 18 -4.04 -9.62 7.68
N PHE A 19 -4.48 -8.68 6.85
CA PHE A 19 -3.65 -7.91 5.93
C PHE A 19 -3.56 -6.47 6.42
N TYR A 20 -2.34 -5.94 6.49
CA TYR A 20 -2.04 -4.58 6.89
C TYR A 20 -1.33 -3.89 5.72
N PRO A 21 -2.03 -3.00 5.00
CA PRO A 21 -1.41 -2.24 3.91
C PRO A 21 -0.29 -1.36 4.43
N LEU A 22 0.87 -1.41 3.78
CA LEU A 22 1.94 -0.44 3.97
C LEU A 22 1.88 0.56 2.82
N VAL A 23 1.71 1.84 3.16
CA VAL A 23 1.57 2.94 2.20
C VAL A 23 2.66 3.97 2.49
N LYS A 24 3.40 4.35 1.46
CA LYS A 24 4.32 5.48 1.49
C LYS A 24 3.53 6.76 1.26
N ILE A 25 3.66 7.70 2.19
CA ILE A 25 3.08 9.03 2.08
C ILE A 25 4.22 9.96 1.69
N PHE A 26 4.14 10.51 0.50
CA PHE A 26 5.02 11.58 0.05
C PHE A 26 4.35 12.91 0.33
N HIS A 27 5.04 13.77 1.06
CA HIS A 27 4.56 15.10 1.39
C HIS A 27 5.51 16.14 0.80
N TRP A 28 4.97 16.95 -0.10
CA TRP A 28 5.66 18.11 -0.62
C TRP A 28 4.99 19.39 -0.13
N LYS A 29 5.80 20.28 0.43
CA LYS A 29 5.37 21.61 0.88
C LYS A 29 6.23 22.69 0.25
N GLY A 30 5.60 23.51 -0.59
CA GLY A 30 6.15 24.75 -1.11
C GLY A 30 5.57 25.97 -0.40
N ASP A 31 6.03 27.16 -0.77
CA ASP A 31 5.66 28.41 -0.09
C ASP A 31 4.19 28.81 -0.25
N HIS A 32 3.54 28.29 -1.30
CA HIS A 32 2.15 28.62 -1.65
C HIS A 32 1.25 27.39 -1.86
N ALA A 33 1.79 26.18 -1.69
CA ALA A 33 1.06 24.95 -1.96
C ALA A 33 1.61 23.77 -1.16
N GLU A 34 0.73 22.82 -0.88
CA GLU A 34 1.04 21.56 -0.23
C GLU A 34 0.43 20.44 -1.07
N SER A 35 1.13 19.32 -1.19
CA SER A 35 0.70 18.16 -1.97
C SER A 35 1.06 16.87 -1.24
N TYR A 36 0.12 15.93 -1.26
CA TYR A 36 0.28 14.60 -0.71
C TYR A 36 0.10 13.57 -1.83
N SER A 37 1.00 12.60 -1.87
CA SER A 37 0.85 11.42 -2.73
C SER A 37 0.93 10.15 -1.87
N LEU A 38 0.10 9.17 -2.21
CA LEU A 38 0.03 7.87 -1.54
C LEU A 38 0.45 6.79 -2.52
N SER A 39 1.52 6.07 -2.18
CA SER A 39 2.02 4.95 -2.98
C SER A 39 1.95 3.65 -2.18
N PRO A 40 1.26 2.62 -2.66
CA PRO A 40 1.28 1.31 -2.02
C PRO A 40 2.69 0.70 -2.07
N VAL A 41 3.15 0.12 -0.96
CA VAL A 41 4.51 -0.45 -0.83
C VAL A 41 4.48 -1.96 -0.70
N ALA A 42 3.71 -2.46 0.27
CA ALA A 42 3.63 -3.88 0.59
C ALA A 42 2.34 -4.19 1.37
N LEU A 43 2.02 -5.47 1.52
CA LEU A 43 1.05 -5.96 2.49
C LEU A 43 1.79 -6.76 3.57
N LEU A 44 1.62 -6.40 4.84
CA LEU A 44 2.01 -7.26 5.94
C LEU A 44 0.86 -8.24 6.21
N VAL A 45 1.16 -9.53 6.14
CA VAL A 45 0.19 -10.60 6.34
C VAL A 45 0.49 -11.33 7.65
N LEU A 46 -0.55 -11.50 8.46
CA LEU A 46 -0.53 -12.34 9.65
C LEU A 46 -1.45 -13.54 9.39
N GLU A 47 -0.89 -14.75 9.51
CA GLU A 47 -1.56 -16.02 9.29
C GLU A 47 -1.18 -16.99 10.41
N GLY A 48 -2.03 -17.08 11.44
CA GLY A 48 -1.70 -17.81 12.67
C GLY A 48 -0.46 -17.22 13.34
N GLN A 49 0.62 -18.01 13.39
CA GLN A 49 1.94 -17.58 13.92
C GLN A 49 2.87 -17.04 12.83
N MET A 50 2.50 -17.15 11.55
CA MET A 50 3.31 -16.68 10.44
C MET A 50 3.10 -15.18 10.21
N LYS A 51 4.20 -14.48 9.96
CA LYS A 51 4.24 -13.06 9.63
C LYS A 51 5.15 -12.87 8.41
N TYR A 52 4.59 -12.36 7.31
CA TYR A 52 5.34 -12.14 6.06
C TYR A 52 4.89 -10.86 5.36
N LEU A 53 5.76 -10.33 4.49
CA LEU A 53 5.48 -9.16 3.66
C LEU A 53 5.30 -9.60 2.21
N ILE A 54 4.29 -9.04 1.54
CA ILE A 54 4.09 -9.15 0.10
C ILE A 54 4.46 -7.79 -0.52
N PRO A 55 5.61 -7.64 -1.19
CA PRO A 55 5.96 -6.41 -1.89
C PRO A 55 4.99 -6.14 -3.04
N LEU A 56 4.47 -4.92 -3.15
CA LEU A 56 3.55 -4.54 -4.23
C LEU A 56 4.27 -4.04 -5.48
N ALA A 57 5.52 -3.57 -5.35
CA ALA A 57 6.34 -3.14 -6.48
C ALA A 57 6.72 -4.29 -7.44
N GLU A 58 6.62 -5.53 -6.97
CA GLU A 58 6.97 -6.74 -7.74
C GLU A 58 5.74 -7.43 -8.35
N ILE A 59 4.52 -6.97 -8.01
CA ILE A 59 3.29 -7.49 -8.60
C ILE A 59 3.10 -6.79 -9.94
N GLY A 60 3.64 -7.38 -11.00
CA GLY A 60 3.28 -6.99 -12.36
C GLY A 60 1.76 -6.98 -12.49
N SER A 61 1.20 -5.93 -13.07
CA SER A 61 -0.22 -5.87 -13.34
C SER A 61 -0.57 -7.04 -14.28
N SER A 62 -1.28 -8.05 -13.77
CA SER A 62 -1.92 -9.02 -14.66
C SER A 62 -2.97 -8.26 -15.46
N GLN A 63 -3.02 -8.46 -16.78
CA GLN A 63 -4.06 -7.91 -17.63
C GLN A 63 -5.46 -8.27 -17.09
N GLU A 64 -5.61 -9.47 -16.53
CA GLU A 64 -6.84 -9.95 -15.90
C GLU A 64 -7.30 -9.06 -14.71
N LEU A 65 -6.37 -8.46 -13.97
CA LEU A 65 -6.70 -7.55 -12.86
C LEU A 65 -7.14 -6.18 -13.37
N LEU A 66 -6.58 -5.71 -14.49
CA LEU A 66 -6.98 -4.46 -15.14
C LEU A 66 -8.37 -4.59 -15.76
N ASP A 67 -8.68 -5.75 -16.33
CA ASP A 67 -9.99 -6.03 -16.93
C ASP A 67 -11.12 -6.06 -15.88
N LEU A 68 -10.82 -6.39 -14.62
CA LEU A 68 -11.80 -6.36 -13.51
C LEU A 68 -12.21 -4.94 -13.07
N VAL A 69 -11.38 -3.94 -13.34
CA VAL A 69 -11.61 -2.53 -12.91
C VAL A 69 -11.87 -1.58 -14.07
N SER A 70 -11.77 -2.06 -15.30
CA SER A 70 -12.13 -1.32 -16.51
C SER A 70 -13.65 -1.38 -16.69
N ILE A 71 -14.34 -0.30 -16.33
CA ILE A 71 -15.78 -0.09 -16.51
C ILE A 71 -16.05 0.36 -17.95
#